data_AF-A0A2P2ICF5-F1
#
_entry.id   AF-A0A2P2ICF5-F1
#
_cell.length_a   1.000
_cell.length_b   1.000
_cell.length_c   1.000
_cell.angle_alpha   90.00
_cell.angle_beta   90.00
_cell.angle_gamma   90.00
#
_symmetry.space_group_name_H-M   'P 1'
#
loop_
_entity.id
_entity.type
_entity.pdbx_description
1 polymer ?
#
loop_
_entity_poly.entity_id
_entity_poly.type
_entity_poly.pdbx_seq_one_letter_code
_entity_poly.pdbx_strand_id
1 'polypeptide(L)'
;GNGGGNGGGGNALVAGRGYRRVESARSWDAVLAGIVETDGSFAGEIFKHDGFGLKSEKGMGLGQMPSGNDVFCSVPGRLSLLSSTSKYKVTVAEVQRRLAPPECLNASLLGGVLRRAKSKNGGRILRDKLDKIGLNLPAGRRKAANVTLLTSLVEGEAIHMARDFGYVCETEFPARQIAEYLCRQHMDPIDPYRRKELIMNTKTITKELMDLLNQDRSPLCNTRPQIILDPSIQRHLSHFSLMTHGFGSPAIVAALTAIQNFLTESLKHLEKNYPSTNSHLTVSQSLDLKSKDMEKK
;
A
#
# COMPACT_ATOMS: atom_id res chain seq x y z
N GLY A 1 -31.50 13.13 -59.84
CA GLY A 1 -31.74 14.04 -58.70
C GLY A 1 -30.89 13.58 -57.53
N ASN A 2 -30.24 14.54 -56.85
CA ASN A 2 -29.62 14.57 -55.51
C ASN A 2 -29.28 13.24 -54.83
N GLY A 3 -28.06 12.97 -54.33
CA GLY A 3 -27.20 13.77 -53.44
C GLY A 3 -26.92 12.86 -52.22
N GLY A 4 -25.69 12.40 -51.95
CA GLY A 4 -24.64 13.08 -51.17
C GLY A 4 -24.55 12.46 -49.76
N GLY A 5 -23.36 12.02 -49.31
CA GLY A 5 -23.13 11.66 -47.89
C GLY A 5 -22.08 10.59 -47.61
N ASN A 6 -20.85 11.05 -47.33
CA ASN A 6 -19.68 10.31 -46.87
C ASN A 6 -19.71 10.10 -45.34
N GLY A 7 -19.03 9.07 -44.80
CA GLY A 7 -18.54 9.12 -43.41
C GLY A 7 -18.55 7.83 -42.58
N GLY A 8 -17.35 7.25 -42.37
CA GLY A 8 -16.81 7.02 -41.01
C GLY A 8 -17.19 5.73 -40.28
N GLY A 9 -16.27 4.76 -40.30
CA GLY A 9 -16.28 3.60 -39.41
C GLY A 9 -15.97 3.93 -37.95
N GLY A 10 -16.46 3.08 -37.05
CA GLY A 10 -16.18 3.12 -35.61
C GLY A 10 -16.20 1.73 -35.01
N ASN A 11 -14.99 1.22 -34.73
CA ASN A 11 -14.71 -0.01 -33.98
C ASN A 11 -15.28 0.05 -32.55
N ALA A 12 -15.95 -1.02 -32.12
CA ALA A 12 -16.13 -1.33 -30.70
C ALA A 12 -15.55 -2.73 -30.42
N LEU A 13 -14.25 -2.75 -30.14
CA LEU A 13 -13.52 -3.93 -29.67
C LEU A 13 -13.83 -4.14 -28.18
N VAL A 14 -14.76 -5.05 -27.90
CA VAL A 14 -14.86 -5.71 -26.61
C VAL A 14 -13.74 -6.74 -26.55
N ALA A 15 -12.71 -6.49 -25.74
CA ALA A 15 -11.75 -7.53 -25.35
C ALA A 15 -11.23 -7.23 -23.95
N GLY A 16 -11.83 -7.91 -22.97
CA GLY A 16 -11.29 -8.00 -21.63
C GLY A 16 -9.86 -8.55 -21.67
N ARG A 17 -8.95 -7.88 -20.97
CA ARG A 17 -7.67 -8.46 -20.57
C ARG A 17 -7.58 -8.34 -19.07
N GLY A 18 -7.74 -9.48 -18.40
CA GLY A 18 -7.47 -9.63 -16.99
C GLY A 18 -6.04 -9.25 -16.70
N TYR A 19 -5.85 -8.09 -16.09
CA TYR A 19 -4.60 -7.75 -15.42
C TYR A 19 -4.55 -8.55 -14.12
N ARG A 20 -3.50 -9.35 -13.97
CA ARG A 20 -3.22 -10.09 -12.73
C ARG A 20 -3.02 -9.07 -11.61
N ARG A 21 -4.05 -8.92 -10.75
CA ARG A 21 -3.99 -8.22 -9.47
C ARG A 21 -2.77 -8.73 -8.70
N VAL A 22 -1.84 -7.84 -8.38
CA VAL A 22 -0.59 -8.16 -7.68
C VAL A 22 -0.92 -8.91 -6.38
N GLU A 23 -0.30 -10.07 -6.16
CA GLU A 23 -0.58 -10.95 -5.00
C GLU A 23 -0.36 -10.26 -3.64
N SER A 24 0.39 -9.15 -3.59
CA SER A 24 0.58 -8.36 -2.37
C SER A 24 -0.72 -7.70 -1.86
N ALA A 25 -1.63 -7.32 -2.76
CA ALA A 25 -2.92 -6.73 -2.37
C ALA A 25 -3.83 -7.74 -1.65
N ARG A 26 -3.74 -9.03 -2.01
CA ARG A 26 -4.53 -10.11 -1.37
C ARG A 26 -4.17 -10.30 0.11
N SER A 27 -2.93 -9.99 0.49
CA SER A 27 -2.48 -10.09 1.89
C SER A 27 -3.17 -9.03 2.77
N TRP A 28 -3.32 -7.81 2.26
CA TRP A 28 -3.88 -6.69 3.03
C TRP A 28 -5.41 -6.68 3.08
N ASP A 29 -6.08 -7.20 2.05
CA ASP A 29 -7.55 -7.35 2.06
C ASP A 29 -8.01 -8.29 3.18
N ALA A 30 -7.29 -9.39 3.41
CA ALA A 30 -7.56 -10.31 4.51
C ALA A 30 -7.32 -9.68 5.89
N VAL A 31 -6.29 -8.82 6.01
CA VAL A 31 -6.01 -8.05 7.23
C VAL A 31 -7.13 -7.05 7.51
N LEU A 32 -7.61 -6.33 6.49
CA LEU A 32 -8.65 -5.31 6.62
C LEU A 32 -10.04 -5.88 6.90
N ALA A 33 -10.39 -7.04 6.33
CA ALA A 33 -11.69 -7.69 6.52
C ALA A 33 -11.97 -8.04 8.01
N GLY A 34 -10.93 -8.24 8.83
CA GLY A 34 -11.07 -8.47 10.26
C GLY A 34 -11.12 -7.20 11.14
N ILE A 35 -10.83 -6.02 10.56
CA ILE A 35 -10.55 -4.78 11.31
C ILE A 35 -11.57 -3.67 11.04
N VAL A 36 -12.18 -3.66 9.85
CA VAL A 36 -13.12 -2.62 9.41
C VAL A 36 -14.55 -3.16 9.39
N GLU A 37 -15.46 -2.46 10.07
CA GLU A 37 -16.90 -2.66 9.88
C GLU A 37 -17.38 -1.66 8.82
N THR A 38 -17.77 -2.17 7.65
CA THR A 38 -18.42 -1.37 6.59
C THR A 38 -19.92 -1.58 6.66
N ASP A 39 -20.67 -0.58 7.13
CA ASP A 39 -22.12 -0.59 7.04
C ASP A 39 -22.52 -0.33 5.57
N GLY A 40 -22.92 -1.39 4.88
CA GLY A 40 -23.50 -1.33 3.55
C GLY A 40 -24.96 -0.88 3.61
N SER A 41 -25.22 0.40 3.88
CA SER A 41 -26.54 1.01 3.66
C SER A 41 -26.45 2.53 3.60
N PHE A 42 -26.32 3.03 2.39
CA PHE A 42 -26.44 4.45 2.04
C PHE A 42 -27.93 4.82 2.01
N ALA A 43 -28.45 5.41 3.10
CA ALA A 43 -29.50 6.43 3.12
C ALA A 43 -29.99 6.69 4.56
N GLY A 44 -29.84 7.94 5.03
CA GLY A 44 -30.74 8.59 5.99
C GLY A 44 -30.83 8.04 7.42
N GLU A 45 -30.11 8.63 8.36
CA GLU A 45 -30.70 9.53 9.38
C GLU A 45 -29.61 10.05 10.33
N ILE A 46 -29.57 11.36 10.45
CA ILE A 46 -28.62 12.15 11.23
C ILE A 46 -29.22 12.36 12.64
N PHE A 47 -28.41 12.06 13.66
CA PHE A 47 -28.58 12.37 15.09
C PHE A 47 -29.96 12.12 15.72
N LYS A 48 -30.12 10.95 16.35
CA LYS A 48 -30.91 10.78 17.59
C LYS A 48 -30.38 9.59 18.38
N HIS A 49 -29.53 9.86 19.36
CA HIS A 49 -29.60 9.38 20.76
C HIS A 49 -28.22 9.45 21.42
N ASP A 50 -28.07 10.41 22.34
CA ASP A 50 -27.31 10.16 23.56
C ASP A 50 -27.98 8.99 24.29
N GLY A 51 -27.20 7.97 24.67
CA GLY A 51 -27.74 6.85 25.41
C GLY A 51 -26.78 5.67 25.44
N PHE A 52 -26.26 5.39 26.64
CA PHE A 52 -25.63 4.14 27.00
C PHE A 52 -26.30 2.93 26.30
N GLY A 53 -25.50 2.20 25.53
CA GLY A 53 -25.86 0.92 24.95
C GLY A 53 -24.76 -0.10 25.18
N LEU A 54 -24.45 -0.39 26.46
CA LEU A 54 -23.85 -1.66 26.82
C LEU A 54 -24.83 -2.76 26.37
N LYS A 55 -24.59 -3.37 25.21
CA LYS A 55 -24.94 -4.78 25.09
C LYS A 55 -23.92 -5.53 25.95
N SER A 56 -24.41 -5.92 27.13
CA SER A 56 -23.81 -6.93 27.98
C SER A 56 -23.62 -8.20 27.14
N GLU A 57 -22.42 -8.39 26.58
CA GLU A 57 -21.98 -9.72 26.22
C GLU A 57 -21.60 -10.43 27.52
N LYS A 58 -22.51 -11.33 27.90
CA LYS A 58 -22.41 -12.40 28.88
C LYS A 58 -20.99 -12.64 29.41
N GLY A 59 -20.83 -12.42 30.71
CA GLY A 59 -19.93 -13.14 31.62
C GLY A 59 -18.53 -13.44 31.07
N MET A 60 -17.59 -12.54 31.31
CA MET A 60 -16.19 -12.95 31.46
C MET A 60 -16.13 -13.94 32.63
N GLY A 61 -16.11 -15.23 32.30
CA GLY A 61 -15.75 -16.27 33.24
C GLY A 61 -14.38 -15.93 33.84
N LEU A 62 -14.31 -15.93 35.16
CA LEU A 62 -13.07 -15.83 35.93
C LEU A 62 -12.10 -16.92 35.45
N GLY A 63 -11.07 -16.56 34.68
CA GLY A 63 -9.95 -17.46 34.38
C GLY A 63 -9.27 -17.35 33.03
N GLN A 64 -9.81 -16.64 32.03
CA GLN A 64 -9.10 -16.44 30.75
C GLN A 64 -8.39 -15.08 30.72
N MET A 65 -7.06 -15.12 30.66
CA MET A 65 -6.26 -13.95 30.30
C MET A 65 -6.66 -13.51 28.88
N PRO A 66 -6.93 -12.22 28.65
CA PRO A 66 -7.35 -11.73 27.34
C PRO A 66 -6.28 -12.05 26.29
N SER A 67 -6.74 -12.52 25.14
CA SER A 67 -5.88 -12.86 24.02
C SER A 67 -5.44 -11.59 23.30
N GLY A 68 -4.26 -11.58 22.68
CA GLY A 68 -3.78 -10.41 21.92
C GLY A 68 -4.72 -10.01 20.76
N ASN A 69 -5.59 -10.91 20.31
CA ASN A 69 -6.53 -10.68 19.23
C ASN A 69 -7.84 -10.04 19.70
N ASP A 70 -8.06 -9.94 21.01
CA ASP A 70 -9.29 -9.38 21.56
C ASP A 70 -9.42 -7.91 21.20
N VAL A 71 -10.64 -7.47 20.88
CA VAL A 71 -10.92 -6.07 20.57
C VAL A 71 -10.95 -5.28 21.87
N PHE A 72 -10.05 -4.31 22.00
CA PHE A 72 -10.03 -3.40 23.15
C PHE A 72 -11.14 -2.34 23.04
N CYS A 73 -11.34 -1.80 21.84
CA CYS A 73 -12.47 -0.92 21.52
C CYS A 73 -12.58 -0.65 20.01
N SER A 74 -13.74 -0.17 19.58
CA SER A 74 -13.91 0.42 18.25
C SER A 74 -13.75 1.94 18.31
N VAL A 75 -13.09 2.52 17.30
CA VAL A 75 -12.89 3.97 17.17
C VAL A 75 -13.43 4.47 15.83
N PRO A 76 -14.08 5.64 15.79
CA PRO A 76 -14.50 6.24 14.52
C PRO A 76 -13.28 6.70 13.73
N GLY A 77 -13.33 6.57 12.40
CA GLY A 77 -12.28 7.03 11.50
C GLY A 77 -12.05 8.55 11.56
N ARG A 78 -10.79 9.00 11.58
CA ARG A 78 -10.40 10.42 11.51
C ARG A 78 -10.60 11.01 10.12
N LEU A 79 -10.39 10.19 9.10
CA LEU A 79 -10.45 10.59 7.68
C LEU A 79 -11.77 10.18 7.02
N SER A 80 -12.72 9.68 7.80
CA SER A 80 -14.05 9.35 7.31
C SER A 80 -14.85 10.61 7.00
N LEU A 81 -15.45 10.67 5.81
CA LEU A 81 -16.42 11.70 5.45
C LEU A 81 -17.78 11.38 6.10
N LEU A 82 -18.64 12.40 6.24
CA LEU A 82 -19.91 12.35 6.97
C LEU A 82 -20.80 11.14 6.60
N SER A 83 -20.84 10.76 5.32
CA SER A 83 -21.64 9.63 4.80
C SER A 83 -20.93 8.28 4.81
N SER A 84 -19.61 8.25 5.04
CA SER A 84 -18.76 7.05 4.99
C SER A 84 -18.05 6.86 6.33
N THR A 85 -18.84 6.74 7.40
CA THR A 85 -18.31 6.59 8.76
C THR A 85 -17.76 5.17 8.95
N SER A 86 -16.45 5.00 8.79
CA SER A 86 -15.79 3.73 9.10
C SER A 86 -15.53 3.65 10.61
N LYS A 87 -15.80 2.49 11.21
CA LYS A 87 -15.33 2.16 12.56
C LYS A 87 -14.20 1.15 12.45
N TYR A 88 -13.13 1.40 13.22
CA TYR A 88 -11.94 0.57 13.24
C TYR A 88 -11.81 -0.12 14.59
N LYS A 89 -11.62 -1.44 14.55
CA LYS A 89 -11.35 -2.25 15.73
C LYS A 89 -9.90 -2.06 16.16
N VAL A 90 -9.70 -1.56 17.38
CA VAL A 90 -8.39 -1.48 18.03
C VAL A 90 -8.25 -2.70 18.93
N THR A 91 -7.22 -3.51 18.69
CA THR A 91 -7.00 -4.75 19.41
C THR A 91 -6.12 -4.54 20.63
N VAL A 92 -6.15 -5.49 21.57
CA VAL A 92 -5.24 -5.50 22.73
C VAL A 92 -3.79 -5.50 22.26
N ALA A 93 -3.45 -6.22 21.19
CA ALA A 93 -2.11 -6.23 20.62
C ALA A 93 -1.66 -4.86 20.08
N GLU A 94 -2.54 -4.09 19.42
CA GLU A 94 -2.20 -2.73 19.00
C GLU A 94 -1.90 -1.84 20.21
N VAL A 95 -2.75 -1.91 21.25
CA VAL A 95 -2.54 -1.15 22.49
C VAL A 95 -1.21 -1.54 23.12
N GLN A 96 -0.92 -2.83 23.24
CA GLN A 96 0.34 -3.32 23.78
C GLN A 96 1.55 -2.80 22.99
N ARG A 97 1.49 -2.82 21.64
CA ARG A 97 2.56 -2.28 20.78
C ARG A 97 2.77 -0.79 21.00
N ARG A 98 1.70 0.00 21.11
CA ARG A 98 1.79 1.45 21.38
C ARG A 98 2.36 1.77 22.74
N LEU A 99 2.16 0.89 23.72
CA LEU A 99 2.75 1.01 25.04
C LEU A 99 4.20 0.52 25.08
N ALA A 100 4.59 -0.40 24.22
CA ALA A 100 5.98 -0.87 24.11
C ALA A 100 6.84 0.09 23.26
N PRO A 101 8.17 -0.08 23.24
CA PRO A 101 8.99 0.49 22.18
C PRO A 101 8.49 0.05 20.80
N PRO A 102 8.59 0.90 19.76
CA PRO A 102 9.34 2.16 19.72
C PRO A 102 8.58 3.41 20.22
N GLU A 103 7.25 3.38 20.29
CA GLU A 103 6.46 4.59 20.60
C GLU A 103 6.46 4.97 22.09
N CYS A 104 6.28 3.97 22.96
CA CYS A 104 6.14 4.15 24.41
C CYS A 104 5.11 5.25 24.77
N LEU A 105 3.91 5.20 24.19
CA LEU A 105 2.88 6.21 24.44
C LEU A 105 2.49 6.26 25.92
N ASN A 106 2.22 7.49 26.39
CA ASN A 106 1.59 7.69 27.69
C ASN A 106 0.05 7.59 27.59
N ALA A 107 -0.62 7.48 28.74
CA ALA A 107 -2.07 7.33 28.80
C ALA A 107 -2.84 8.47 28.11
N SER A 108 -2.32 9.70 28.14
CA SER A 108 -2.97 10.86 27.52
C SER A 108 -2.95 10.78 26.00
N LEU A 109 -1.77 10.45 25.43
CA LEU A 109 -1.61 10.27 23.99
C LEU A 109 -2.40 9.05 23.50
N LEU A 110 -2.34 7.94 24.22
CA LEU A 110 -3.16 6.76 23.91
C LEU A 110 -4.66 7.11 23.96
N GLY A 111 -5.10 7.86 24.98
CA GLY A 111 -6.47 8.35 25.06
C GLY A 111 -6.88 9.23 23.87
N GLY A 112 -5.95 10.04 23.36
CA GLY A 112 -6.13 10.84 22.14
C GLY A 112 -6.24 9.99 20.88
N VAL A 113 -5.36 8.99 20.74
CA VAL A 113 -5.40 7.99 19.66
C VAL A 113 -6.71 7.23 19.68
N LEU A 114 -7.21 6.84 20.85
CA LEU A 114 -8.48 6.10 20.99
C LEU A 114 -9.73 6.99 20.93
N ARG A 115 -9.56 8.30 20.68
CA ARG A 115 -10.64 9.30 20.67
C ARG A 115 -11.47 9.34 21.96
N ARG A 116 -10.86 9.01 23.11
CA ARG A 116 -11.50 9.00 24.45
C ARG A 116 -11.05 10.13 25.39
N ALA A 117 -10.11 10.97 24.95
CA ALA A 117 -9.45 11.99 25.78
C ALA A 117 -10.35 13.15 26.25
N LYS A 118 -11.56 13.34 25.68
CA LYS A 118 -12.45 14.47 26.02
C LYS A 118 -13.48 14.16 27.12
N SER A 119 -13.55 12.93 27.61
CA SER A 119 -14.53 12.53 28.63
C SER A 119 -14.03 12.84 30.06
N LYS A 120 -14.92 13.31 30.94
CA LYS A 120 -14.62 13.44 32.38
C LYS A 120 -14.19 12.06 32.90
N ASN A 121 -13.05 11.99 33.59
CA ASN A 121 -12.42 10.74 34.06
C ASN A 121 -11.92 9.77 32.97
N GLY A 122 -11.84 10.17 31.69
CA GLY A 122 -11.44 9.28 30.59
C GLY A 122 -10.08 8.61 30.78
N GLY A 123 -9.11 9.33 31.34
CA GLY A 123 -7.78 8.78 31.67
C GLY A 123 -7.81 7.71 32.77
N ARG A 124 -8.66 7.87 33.78
CA ARG A 124 -8.84 6.90 34.87
C ARG A 124 -9.50 5.63 34.33
N ILE A 125 -10.60 5.77 33.59
CA ILE A 125 -11.32 4.64 32.97
C ILE A 125 -10.41 3.87 32.02
N LEU A 126 -9.56 4.57 31.27
CA LEU A 126 -8.58 3.93 30.38
C LEU A 126 -7.59 3.07 31.19
N ARG A 127 -7.04 3.59 32.29
CA ARG A 127 -6.13 2.83 33.17
C ARG A 127 -6.83 1.63 33.80
N ASP A 128 -8.03 1.83 34.35
CA ASP A 128 -8.82 0.73 34.93
C ASP A 128 -9.11 -0.39 33.92
N LYS A 129 -9.34 -0.04 32.64
CA LYS A 129 -9.52 -1.01 31.56
C LYS A 129 -8.22 -1.72 31.17
N LEU A 130 -7.09 -1.02 31.19
CA LEU A 130 -5.78 -1.59 30.88
C LEU A 130 -5.33 -2.55 32.00
N ASP A 131 -5.54 -2.17 33.26
CA ASP A 131 -5.22 -3.02 34.42
C ASP A 131 -6.01 -4.33 34.39
N LYS A 132 -7.30 -4.28 33.99
CA LYS A 132 -8.14 -5.49 33.81
C LYS A 132 -7.62 -6.47 32.76
N ILE A 133 -6.87 -5.98 31.76
CA ILE A 133 -6.25 -6.82 30.73
C ILE A 133 -4.77 -7.09 31.00
N GLY A 134 -4.28 -6.75 32.21
CA GLY A 134 -2.91 -6.99 32.63
C GLY A 134 -1.88 -6.02 32.03
N LEU A 135 -2.31 -4.90 31.45
CA LEU A 135 -1.41 -3.88 30.93
C LEU A 135 -1.30 -2.71 31.92
N ASN A 136 -0.12 -2.54 32.52
CA ASN A 136 0.11 -1.43 33.45
C ASN A 136 0.70 -0.21 32.72
N LEU A 137 0.13 0.97 32.98
CA LEU A 137 0.65 2.26 32.53
C LEU A 137 1.07 3.10 33.75
N PRO A 138 2.36 3.08 34.15
CA PRO A 138 2.81 3.89 35.26
C PRO A 138 2.63 5.39 34.96
N ALA A 139 2.17 6.13 35.97
CA ALA A 139 2.09 7.59 35.88
C ALA A 139 3.49 8.19 35.70
N GLY A 140 3.61 9.25 34.90
CA GLY A 140 4.89 9.95 34.69
C GLY A 140 5.82 9.32 33.65
N ARG A 141 5.41 8.24 32.97
CA ARG A 141 6.20 7.66 31.88
C ARG A 141 6.41 8.67 30.74
N ARG A 142 7.68 8.89 30.39
CA ARG A 142 8.07 9.74 29.27
C ARG A 142 7.92 8.97 27.95
N LYS A 143 7.47 9.68 26.94
CA LYS A 143 7.38 9.21 25.55
C LYS A 143 8.78 9.04 24.96
N ALA A 144 8.97 8.01 24.12
CA ALA A 144 10.28 7.69 23.54
C ALA A 144 10.45 8.22 22.09
N ALA A 145 9.42 8.18 21.27
CA ALA A 145 9.50 8.62 19.86
C ALA A 145 8.99 10.06 19.66
N ASN A 146 9.13 10.65 18.46
CA ASN A 146 8.46 11.89 18.08
C ASN A 146 6.99 11.63 17.69
N VAL A 147 6.09 12.60 17.93
CA VAL A 147 4.68 12.45 17.50
C VAL A 147 4.66 12.91 16.06
N THR A 148 4.15 12.08 15.17
CA THR A 148 3.88 12.44 13.79
C THR A 148 2.38 12.44 13.55
N LEU A 149 1.94 12.89 12.37
CA LEU A 149 0.55 12.74 11.98
C LEU A 149 0.11 11.27 11.96
N LEU A 150 1.01 10.35 11.59
CA LEU A 150 0.73 8.91 11.58
C LEU A 150 0.39 8.39 12.97
N THR A 151 1.03 8.90 14.03
CA THR A 151 0.73 8.52 15.42
C THR A 151 -0.76 8.65 15.75
N SER A 152 -1.46 9.58 15.10
CA SER A 152 -2.88 9.84 15.35
C SER A 152 -3.82 8.75 14.81
N LEU A 153 -3.40 8.01 13.78
CA LEU A 153 -4.14 6.96 13.11
C LEU A 153 -4.04 5.67 13.92
N VAL A 154 -5.10 4.86 13.99
CA VAL A 154 -4.98 3.46 14.43
C VAL A 154 -4.51 2.58 13.27
N GLU A 155 -3.97 1.40 13.55
CA GLU A 155 -3.40 0.51 12.50
C GLU A 155 -4.40 0.24 11.36
N GLY A 156 -5.67 0.02 11.70
CA GLY A 156 -6.72 -0.16 10.69
C GLY A 156 -6.88 1.02 9.73
N GLU A 157 -6.75 2.26 10.22
CA GLU A 157 -6.82 3.46 9.36
C GLU A 157 -5.58 3.60 8.50
N ALA A 158 -4.41 3.35 9.07
CA ALA A 158 -3.13 3.49 8.37
C ALA A 158 -2.99 2.47 7.23
N ILE A 159 -3.40 1.22 7.46
CA ILE A 159 -3.42 0.17 6.44
C ILE A 159 -4.44 0.48 5.35
N HIS A 160 -5.64 0.94 5.74
CA HIS A 160 -6.68 1.33 4.79
C HIS A 160 -6.19 2.47 3.89
N MET A 161 -5.55 3.50 4.47
CA MET A 161 -4.95 4.60 3.73
C MET A 161 -3.87 4.12 2.75
N ALA A 162 -3.02 3.17 3.15
CA ALA A 162 -1.97 2.65 2.28
C ALA A 162 -2.56 1.90 1.08
N ARG A 163 -3.66 1.14 1.29
CA ARG A 163 -4.40 0.48 0.22
C ARG A 163 -4.99 1.49 -0.75
N ASP A 164 -5.68 2.50 -0.25
CA ASP A 164 -6.33 3.52 -1.09
C ASP A 164 -5.28 4.35 -1.86
N PHE A 165 -4.14 4.66 -1.22
CA PHE A 165 -2.99 5.27 -1.91
C PHE A 165 -2.46 4.37 -3.04
N GLY A 166 -2.32 3.06 -2.79
CA GLY A 166 -1.94 2.09 -3.81
C GLY A 166 -2.90 2.04 -4.99
N TYR A 167 -4.21 2.06 -4.71
CA TYR A 167 -5.24 2.12 -5.75
C TYR A 167 -5.11 3.37 -6.62
N VAL A 168 -4.97 4.56 -6.01
CA VAL A 168 -4.79 5.82 -6.76
C VAL A 168 -3.48 5.82 -7.56
N CYS A 169 -2.40 5.26 -7.02
CA CYS A 169 -1.15 5.06 -7.77
C CYS A 169 -1.33 4.14 -8.98
N GLU A 170 -2.21 3.15 -8.92
CA GLU A 170 -2.46 2.22 -10.01
C GLU A 170 -3.40 2.81 -11.08
N THR A 171 -4.46 3.51 -10.67
CA THR A 171 -5.51 3.97 -11.59
C THR A 171 -5.30 5.38 -12.11
N GLU A 172 -4.79 6.29 -11.27
CA GLU A 172 -4.73 7.73 -11.59
C GLU A 172 -3.33 8.21 -11.99
N PHE A 173 -2.27 7.49 -11.62
CA PHE A 173 -0.91 7.94 -11.92
C PHE A 173 -0.64 7.94 -13.43
N PRO A 174 -0.30 9.09 -14.06
CA PRO A 174 -0.22 9.22 -15.51
C PRO A 174 1.13 8.74 -16.07
N ALA A 175 1.48 7.47 -15.78
CA ALA A 175 2.76 6.86 -16.13
C ALA A 175 3.13 7.02 -17.62
N ARG A 176 2.15 6.81 -18.50
CA ARG A 176 2.35 6.90 -19.95
C ARG A 176 2.63 8.32 -20.41
N GLN A 177 1.82 9.28 -19.97
CA GLN A 177 1.93 10.68 -20.37
C GLN A 177 3.27 11.27 -19.88
N ILE A 178 3.67 10.94 -18.65
CA ILE A 178 4.97 11.34 -18.10
C ILE A 178 6.11 10.70 -18.90
N ALA A 179 6.02 9.42 -19.23
CA ALA A 179 7.01 8.72 -20.05
C ALA A 179 7.19 9.37 -21.43
N GLU A 180 6.09 9.60 -22.15
CA GLU A 180 6.12 10.24 -23.46
C GLU A 180 6.71 11.66 -23.39
N TYR A 181 6.36 12.44 -22.37
CA TYR A 181 6.88 13.80 -22.17
C TYR A 181 8.39 13.80 -21.86
N LEU A 182 8.84 13.01 -20.89
CA LEU A 182 10.23 12.99 -20.46
C LEU A 182 11.16 12.39 -21.51
N CYS A 183 10.72 11.34 -22.21
CA CYS A 183 11.48 10.78 -23.33
C CYS A 183 11.73 11.87 -24.37
N ARG A 184 10.72 12.62 -24.82
CA ARG A 184 10.89 13.70 -25.81
C ARG A 184 11.90 14.77 -25.38
N GLN A 185 11.98 15.10 -24.08
CA GLN A 185 12.87 16.16 -23.58
C GLN A 185 14.32 15.74 -23.38
N HIS A 186 14.57 14.47 -23.09
CA HIS A 186 15.90 13.94 -22.73
C HIS A 186 16.45 12.99 -23.80
N MET A 187 15.90 13.01 -25.01
CA MET A 187 16.45 12.26 -26.14
C MET A 187 17.68 12.97 -26.67
N ASP A 188 18.86 12.48 -26.29
CA ASP A 188 20.04 12.67 -27.10
C ASP A 188 19.96 11.67 -28.27
N PRO A 189 19.92 12.12 -29.55
CA PRO A 189 19.85 11.24 -30.71
C PRO A 189 21.02 10.25 -30.81
N ILE A 190 22.11 10.52 -30.09
CA ILE A 190 23.38 9.81 -30.25
C ILE A 190 23.40 8.48 -29.46
N ASP A 191 22.60 8.32 -28.39
CA ASP A 191 22.68 7.13 -27.54
C ASP A 191 21.34 6.65 -26.93
N PRO A 192 20.37 6.22 -27.78
CA PRO A 192 19.14 5.61 -27.29
C PRO A 192 19.40 4.28 -26.54
N TYR A 193 20.51 3.60 -26.83
CA TYR A 193 20.88 2.32 -26.22
C TYR A 193 21.26 2.48 -24.74
N ARG A 194 22.13 3.44 -24.40
CA ARG A 194 22.45 3.75 -23.01
C ARG A 194 21.23 4.21 -22.22
N ARG A 195 20.34 4.99 -22.83
CA ARG A 195 19.09 5.39 -22.15
C ARG A 195 18.23 4.16 -21.83
N LYS A 196 18.09 3.22 -22.76
CA LYS A 196 17.37 1.95 -22.56
C LYS A 196 18.00 1.14 -21.43
N GLU A 197 19.33 1.01 -21.42
CA GLU A 197 20.08 0.31 -20.37
C GLU A 197 19.85 0.94 -18.98
N LEU A 198 19.97 2.26 -18.86
CA LEU A 198 19.73 2.97 -17.60
C LEU A 198 18.31 2.74 -17.06
N ILE A 199 17.31 2.74 -17.95
CA ILE A 199 15.92 2.46 -17.56
C ILE A 199 15.79 1.02 -17.07
N MET A 200 16.37 0.04 -17.78
CA MET A 200 16.35 -1.36 -17.35
C MET A 200 17.03 -1.56 -15.99
N ASN A 201 18.21 -0.99 -15.79
CA ASN A 201 18.94 -1.09 -14.52
C ASN A 201 18.14 -0.46 -13.36
N THR A 202 17.48 0.67 -13.61
CA THR A 202 16.61 1.31 -12.62
C THR A 202 15.40 0.43 -12.28
N LYS A 203 14.80 -0.24 -13.28
CA LYS A 203 13.70 -1.20 -13.05
C LYS A 203 14.17 -2.36 -12.17
N THR A 204 15.36 -2.90 -12.39
CA THR A 204 15.89 -4.01 -11.58
C THR A 204 16.07 -3.59 -10.12
N ILE A 205 16.79 -2.50 -9.86
CA ILE A 205 17.09 -2.04 -8.49
C ILE A 205 15.81 -1.69 -7.72
N THR A 206 14.86 -1.00 -8.37
CA THR A 206 13.59 -0.66 -7.70
C THR A 206 12.74 -1.90 -7.42
N LYS A 207 12.81 -2.94 -8.27
CA LYS A 207 12.12 -4.21 -8.04
C LYS A 207 12.73 -5.00 -6.87
N GLU A 208 14.05 -5.01 -6.74
CA GLU A 208 14.74 -5.65 -5.59
C GLU A 208 14.27 -5.06 -4.26
N LEU A 209 14.17 -3.73 -4.16
CA LEU A 209 13.66 -3.07 -2.97
C LEU A 209 12.19 -3.41 -2.70
N MET A 210 11.35 -3.43 -3.74
CA MET A 210 9.95 -3.85 -3.60
C MET A 210 9.84 -5.28 -3.05
N ASP A 211 10.69 -6.19 -3.54
CA ASP A 211 10.66 -7.59 -3.13
C ASP A 211 11.10 -7.79 -1.69
N LEU A 212 12.11 -7.03 -1.23
CA LEU A 212 12.49 -7.01 0.17
C LEU A 212 11.34 -6.49 1.06
N LEU A 213 10.70 -5.38 0.68
CA LEU A 213 9.61 -4.80 1.45
C LEU A 213 8.37 -5.72 1.53
N ASN A 214 8.07 -6.47 0.46
CA ASN A 214 6.99 -7.46 0.45
C ASN A 214 7.29 -8.70 1.30
N GLN A 215 8.55 -8.92 1.66
CA GLN A 215 8.98 -9.97 2.58
C GLN A 215 8.92 -9.53 4.05
N ASP A 216 8.58 -8.28 4.35
CA ASP A 216 8.42 -7.82 5.73
C ASP A 216 7.38 -8.67 6.47
N ARG A 217 7.78 -9.21 7.63
CA ARG A 217 6.94 -10.01 8.55
C ARG A 217 6.73 -9.32 9.89
N SER A 218 6.65 -8.00 9.86
CA SER A 218 6.34 -7.18 11.02
C SER A 218 4.98 -7.56 11.64
N PRO A 219 4.90 -7.73 12.97
CA PRO A 219 3.65 -8.09 13.64
C PRO A 219 2.72 -6.87 13.73
N LEU A 220 1.83 -6.74 12.74
CA LEU A 220 0.80 -5.71 12.69
C LEU A 220 -0.59 -6.32 12.94
N CYS A 221 -1.48 -5.52 13.52
CA CYS A 221 -2.84 -5.91 13.88
C CYS A 221 -2.84 -7.20 14.69
N ASN A 222 -3.53 -8.23 14.19
CA ASN A 222 -3.61 -9.56 14.78
C ASN A 222 -2.71 -10.58 14.07
N THR A 223 -1.85 -10.12 13.15
CA THR A 223 -0.93 -11.01 12.42
C THR A 223 0.36 -11.23 13.22
N ARG A 224 0.82 -12.48 13.24
CA ARG A 224 2.12 -12.88 13.80
C ARG A 224 2.80 -13.84 12.84
N PRO A 225 3.19 -13.36 11.65
CA PRO A 225 3.79 -14.23 10.67
C PRO A 225 5.17 -14.72 11.10
N GLN A 226 5.57 -15.90 10.60
CA GLN A 226 6.92 -16.42 10.80
C GLN A 226 7.93 -15.52 10.10
N ILE A 227 9.00 -15.15 10.81
CA ILE A 227 10.06 -14.31 10.28
C ILE A 227 10.86 -15.10 9.24
N ILE A 228 11.01 -14.51 8.05
CA ILE A 228 11.76 -15.11 6.92
C ILE A 228 13.02 -14.33 6.56
N LEU A 229 13.08 -13.06 6.95
CA LEU A 229 14.22 -12.19 6.70
C LEU A 229 15.27 -12.34 7.80
N ASP A 230 16.51 -11.96 7.47
CA ASP A 230 17.58 -11.84 8.45
C ASP A 230 17.12 -10.96 9.64
N PRO A 231 17.34 -11.37 10.90
CA PRO A 231 16.90 -10.63 12.08
C PRO A 231 17.42 -9.18 12.12
N SER A 232 18.60 -8.91 11.57
CA SER A 232 19.16 -7.56 11.48
C SER A 232 18.31 -6.65 10.60
N ILE A 233 17.79 -7.15 9.47
CA ILE A 233 16.94 -6.39 8.56
C ILE A 233 15.49 -6.35 9.07
N GLN A 234 14.95 -7.49 9.49
CA GLN A 234 13.59 -7.57 10.02
C GLN A 234 13.36 -6.61 11.18
N ARG A 235 14.35 -6.41 12.06
CA ARG A 235 14.28 -5.44 13.16
C ARG A 235 14.02 -4.02 12.67
N HIS A 236 14.75 -3.58 11.64
CA HIS A 236 14.61 -2.22 11.09
C HIS A 236 13.27 -2.04 10.37
N LEU A 237 12.85 -3.03 9.59
CA LEU A 237 11.53 -3.04 8.94
C LEU A 237 10.41 -3.04 9.98
N SER A 238 10.54 -3.82 11.05
CA SER A 238 9.59 -3.83 12.16
C SER A 238 9.50 -2.48 12.85
N HIS A 239 10.62 -1.82 13.11
CA HIS A 239 10.61 -0.47 13.67
C HIS A 239 9.84 0.50 12.75
N PHE A 240 10.10 0.46 11.44
CA PHE A 240 9.42 1.31 10.47
C PHE A 240 7.91 1.01 10.37
N SER A 241 7.54 -0.27 10.31
CA SER A 241 6.15 -0.73 10.26
C SER A 241 5.38 -0.35 11.53
N LEU A 242 5.99 -0.42 12.71
CA LEU A 242 5.39 0.03 13.97
C LEU A 242 5.22 1.55 14.01
N MET A 243 6.24 2.32 13.61
CA MET A 243 6.19 3.79 13.60
C MET A 243 5.22 4.37 12.57
N THR A 244 4.89 3.61 11.53
CA THR A 244 3.93 3.99 10.47
C THR A 244 2.59 3.29 10.60
N HIS A 245 2.42 2.43 11.61
CA HIS A 245 1.22 1.62 11.84
C HIS A 245 0.78 0.79 10.62
N GLY A 246 1.75 0.29 9.86
CA GLY A 246 1.52 -0.50 8.65
C GLY A 246 1.32 0.29 7.36
N PHE A 247 1.35 1.63 7.40
CA PHE A 247 1.25 2.44 6.18
C PHE A 247 2.53 2.41 5.33
N GLY A 248 3.70 2.48 5.98
CA GLY A 248 4.95 2.87 5.34
C GLY A 248 5.41 1.94 4.21
N SER A 249 5.65 0.66 4.53
CA SER A 249 6.17 -0.30 3.54
C SER A 249 5.23 -0.48 2.34
N PRO A 250 3.90 -0.67 2.53
CA PRO A 250 2.97 -0.73 1.41
C PRO A 250 2.90 0.56 0.58
N ALA A 251 2.98 1.74 1.20
CA ALA A 251 3.00 3.01 0.46
C ALA A 251 4.25 3.16 -0.41
N ILE A 252 5.43 2.76 0.09
CA ILE A 252 6.67 2.76 -0.70
C ILE A 252 6.55 1.77 -1.88
N VAL A 253 6.02 0.56 -1.63
CA VAL A 253 5.80 -0.44 -2.69
C VAL A 253 4.83 0.09 -3.76
N ALA A 254 3.76 0.77 -3.35
CA ALA A 254 2.82 1.42 -4.27
C ALA A 254 3.50 2.49 -5.15
N ALA A 255 4.28 3.38 -4.53
CA ALA A 255 5.03 4.41 -5.26
C ALA A 255 6.06 3.79 -6.23
N LEU A 256 6.78 2.75 -5.81
CA LEU A 256 7.71 2.03 -6.68
C LEU A 256 7.00 1.29 -7.81
N THR A 257 5.78 0.80 -7.59
CA THR A 257 4.94 0.21 -8.65
C THR A 257 4.55 1.27 -9.70
N ALA A 258 4.16 2.47 -9.28
CA ALA A 258 3.90 3.59 -10.18
C ALA A 258 5.15 3.96 -11.00
N ILE A 259 6.32 3.98 -10.36
CA ILE A 259 7.62 4.19 -11.03
C ILE A 259 7.91 3.05 -12.03
N GLN A 260 7.68 1.79 -11.67
CA GLN A 260 7.85 0.63 -12.57
C GLN A 260 6.98 0.75 -13.82
N ASN A 261 5.74 1.22 -13.66
CA ASN A 261 4.83 1.45 -14.78
C ASN A 261 5.37 2.57 -15.68
N PHE A 262 5.80 3.69 -15.12
CA PHE A 262 6.45 4.78 -15.87
C PHE A 262 7.69 4.29 -16.64
N LEU A 263 8.58 3.53 -16.02
CA LEU A 263 9.78 2.99 -16.66
C LEU A 263 9.41 2.02 -17.79
N THR A 264 8.35 1.22 -17.61
CA THR A 264 7.83 0.32 -18.65
C THR A 264 7.28 1.09 -19.85
N GLU A 265 6.50 2.14 -19.62
CA GLU A 265 5.99 3.00 -20.70
C GLU A 265 7.13 3.75 -21.41
N SER A 266 8.17 4.14 -20.67
CA SER A 266 9.37 4.75 -21.25
C SER A 266 10.11 3.81 -22.21
N LEU A 267 10.24 2.53 -21.84
CA LEU A 267 10.82 1.50 -22.72
C LEU A 267 9.98 1.30 -23.98
N LYS A 268 8.65 1.18 -23.84
CA LYS A 268 7.73 1.06 -24.98
C LYS A 268 7.87 2.24 -25.93
N HIS A 269 8.02 3.46 -25.40
CA HIS A 269 8.21 4.66 -26.20
C HIS A 269 9.54 4.62 -26.99
N LEU A 270 10.64 4.22 -26.34
CA LEU A 270 11.94 4.08 -26.99
C LEU A 270 11.93 3.02 -28.09
N GLU A 271 11.32 1.85 -27.84
CA GLU A 271 11.23 0.77 -28.83
C GLU A 271 10.39 1.14 -30.06
N LYS A 272 9.35 1.96 -29.87
CA LYS A 272 8.54 2.48 -30.97
C LYS A 272 9.31 3.45 -31.87
N ASN A 273 10.13 4.33 -31.28
CA ASN A 273 10.86 5.36 -32.03
C ASN A 273 12.21 4.89 -32.57
N TYR A 274 12.83 3.89 -31.92
CA TYR A 274 14.12 3.32 -32.28
C TYR A 274 14.03 1.79 -32.24
N PRO A 275 13.29 1.17 -33.20
CA PRO A 275 13.29 -0.27 -33.33
C PRO A 275 14.74 -0.73 -33.53
N SER A 276 15.21 -1.64 -32.66
CA SER A 276 16.58 -2.13 -32.70
C SER A 276 16.90 -2.63 -34.11
N THR A 277 17.95 -2.10 -34.74
CA THR A 277 18.42 -2.44 -36.10
C THR A 277 19.01 -3.86 -36.21
N ASN A 278 18.63 -4.77 -35.31
CA ASN A 278 19.17 -6.12 -35.23
C ASN A 278 18.40 -7.14 -36.10
N SER A 279 17.57 -6.66 -37.03
CA SER A 279 16.79 -7.48 -37.97
C SER A 279 17.23 -7.35 -39.44
N HIS A 280 18.35 -6.68 -39.75
CA HIS A 280 18.88 -6.57 -41.12
C HIS A 280 20.27 -7.22 -41.34
N LEU A 281 20.73 -8.10 -40.45
CA LEU A 281 22.00 -8.82 -40.65
C LEU A 281 21.87 -10.23 -41.23
N THR A 282 20.68 -10.66 -41.68
CA THR A 282 20.47 -12.01 -42.26
C THR A 282 20.12 -12.04 -43.75
N VAL A 283 20.19 -10.93 -44.49
CA VAL A 283 19.97 -10.92 -45.95
C VAL A 283 21.13 -10.21 -46.67
N SER A 284 22.38 -10.61 -46.41
CA SER A 284 23.52 -10.18 -47.23
C SER A 284 24.62 -11.24 -47.39
N GLN A 285 24.37 -12.51 -47.01
CA GLN A 285 25.33 -13.61 -47.20
C GLN A 285 24.96 -14.61 -48.30
N SER A 286 24.05 -14.26 -49.22
CA SER A 286 23.65 -15.16 -50.33
C SER A 286 24.03 -14.71 -51.74
N LEU A 287 24.78 -13.60 -51.91
CA LEU A 287 25.15 -13.11 -53.25
C LEU A 287 26.63 -13.27 -53.64
N ASP A 288 27.49 -13.85 -52.80
CA ASP A 288 28.94 -13.87 -53.05
C ASP A 288 29.55 -15.26 -53.32
N LEU A 289 28.74 -16.22 -53.79
CA LEU A 289 29.21 -17.59 -54.12
C LEU A 289 28.97 -18.02 -55.57
N LYS A 290 28.65 -17.11 -56.50
CA LYS A 290 28.39 -17.47 -57.91
C LYS A 290 29.31 -16.83 -58.96
N SER A 291 30.42 -16.23 -58.54
CA SER A 291 31.30 -15.46 -59.43
C SER A 291 32.68 -16.10 -59.69
N LYS A 292 32.92 -17.37 -59.30
CA LYS A 292 34.26 -17.98 -59.36
C LYS A 292 34.39 -19.30 -60.14
N ASP A 293 33.51 -19.58 -61.09
CA ASP A 293 33.59 -20.83 -61.89
C ASP A 293 33.41 -20.66 -63.41
N MET A 294 33.88 -19.54 -63.98
CA MET A 294 34.09 -19.44 -65.44
C MET A 294 35.39 -18.72 -65.79
N GLU A 295 36.52 -19.32 -65.44
CA GLU A 295 37.78 -19.05 -66.15
C GLU A 295 38.76 -20.22 -65.99
N LYS A 296 38.46 -21.34 -66.68
CA LYS A 296 39.45 -22.33 -67.15
C LYS A 296 38.78 -23.42 -67.98
N LYS A 297 38.64 -23.18 -69.28
CA LYS A 297 38.98 -24.11 -70.38
C LYS A 297 38.70 -23.46 -71.72
#